data_AF-A0A182E7B4-F1
#
_entry.id   AF-A0A182E7B4-F1
#
_cell.length_a   1.000
_cell.length_b   1.000
_cell.length_c   1.000
_cell.angle_alpha   90.00
_cell.angle_beta   90.00
_cell.angle_gamma   90.00
#
_symmetry.space_group_name_H-M   'P 1'
#
loop_
_entity.id
_entity.type
_entity.pdbx_description
1 polymer ?
#
loop_
_entity_poly.entity_id
_entity_poly.type
_entity_poly.pdbx_seq_one_letter_code
_entity_poly.pdbx_strand_id
1 'polypeptide(L)'
;MFGKKYTLVQRTKYKDSTPFYINNMSESNNANYEIFKNFVAGGVGGAFCVTTGHPFDTVKVRLQTMPKVVPGTPPLYAGAIDCARQAIVKEGFFALYKGMSAPIVGTTPLFAVYFGSCALGKWLQQTSPDQEMTFVQNLCSGGLAGICTTVIMVPGERIKCLLQVQHSGPTNSSAVHYNGPVDVVRKLYKQGGIRSIYRGSMATLLRDVPASAVYLATYEYLKTLFARGSTTKNLSPLSTLAAGGLAGIANWSICIPPDVLKSRLQTAPEGKYPEVDH
;
A
#
# COMPACT_ATOMS: atom_id res chain seq x y z
N MET A 1 78.37 -6.28 -4.53
CA MET A 1 77.33 -7.26 -4.89
C MET A 1 77.12 -8.21 -3.72
N PHE A 2 75.90 -8.70 -3.50
CA PHE A 2 75.40 -9.55 -2.40
C PHE A 2 74.94 -8.83 -1.11
N GLY A 3 73.65 -8.45 -1.09
CA GLY A 3 73.00 -7.91 0.11
C GLY A 3 71.48 -7.81 0.05
N LYS A 4 70.78 -8.64 -0.76
CA LYS A 4 69.31 -8.63 -0.87
C LYS A 4 68.76 -10.03 -1.20
N LYS A 5 68.63 -10.95 -0.23
CA LYS A 5 67.82 -12.17 -0.42
C LYS A 5 67.21 -12.82 0.85
N TYR A 6 67.14 -12.12 1.99
CA TYR A 6 66.59 -12.72 3.24
C TYR A 6 65.54 -11.87 3.97
N THR A 7 64.66 -11.16 3.25
CA THR A 7 63.60 -10.35 3.90
C THR A 7 62.27 -10.39 3.14
N LEU A 8 61.88 -11.55 2.61
CA LEU A 8 60.62 -11.71 1.86
C LEU A 8 59.91 -13.05 2.16
N VAL A 9 59.94 -13.53 3.41
CA VAL A 9 59.18 -14.75 3.81
C VAL A 9 58.39 -14.58 5.12
N GLN A 10 58.31 -13.39 5.73
CA GLN A 10 57.59 -13.20 7.01
C GLN A 10 56.44 -12.19 7.03
N ARG A 11 55.99 -11.65 5.89
CA ARG A 11 54.86 -10.69 5.87
C ARG A 11 53.52 -11.21 5.37
N THR A 12 53.40 -12.48 5.00
CA THR A 12 52.17 -13.03 4.40
C THR A 12 51.32 -13.89 5.34
N LYS A 13 51.58 -13.90 6.65
CA LYS A 13 50.89 -14.81 7.59
C LYS A 13 50.20 -14.14 8.79
N TYR A 14 49.76 -12.89 8.67
CA TYR A 14 49.08 -12.18 9.77
C TYR A 14 47.82 -11.39 9.37
N LYS A 15 47.21 -11.68 8.21
CA LYS A 15 45.94 -11.04 7.81
C LYS A 15 44.75 -11.99 7.68
N ASP A 16 45.00 -13.30 7.69
CA ASP A 16 43.96 -14.34 7.54
C ASP A 16 43.77 -15.12 8.85
N SER A 17 43.51 -14.41 9.94
CA SER A 17 43.30 -15.03 11.26
C SER A 17 42.19 -14.34 12.07
N THR A 18 41.18 -13.78 11.40
CA THR A 18 39.88 -13.65 12.06
C THR A 18 39.22 -15.03 12.04
N PRO A 19 38.83 -15.59 13.19
CA PRO A 19 38.12 -16.86 13.24
C PRO A 19 36.90 -16.83 12.32
N PHE A 20 36.63 -17.91 11.59
CA PHE A 20 35.45 -18.07 10.73
C PHE A 20 34.14 -17.64 11.42
N TYR A 21 34.04 -17.88 12.73
CA TYR A 21 32.91 -17.43 13.56
C TYR A 21 32.79 -15.90 13.69
N ILE A 22 33.90 -15.15 13.73
CA ILE A 22 33.89 -13.68 13.78
C ILE A 22 33.48 -13.09 12.42
N ASN A 23 33.85 -13.72 11.30
CA ASN A 23 33.39 -13.30 9.98
C ASN A 23 31.87 -13.54 9.84
N ASN A 24 31.38 -14.73 10.21
CA ASN A 24 29.93 -15.03 10.19
C ASN A 24 29.12 -14.15 11.16
N MET A 25 29.68 -13.83 12.34
CA MET A 25 29.03 -12.97 13.33
C MET A 25 29.07 -11.50 12.91
N SER A 26 30.12 -11.04 12.22
CA SER A 26 30.15 -9.69 11.65
C SER A 26 29.25 -9.56 10.43
N GLU A 27 29.19 -10.55 9.54
CA GLU A 27 28.23 -10.61 8.43
C GLU A 27 26.78 -10.69 8.93
N SER A 28 26.50 -11.50 9.95
CA SER A 28 25.17 -11.55 10.59
C SER A 28 24.80 -10.24 11.26
N ASN A 29 25.72 -9.60 11.99
CA ASN A 29 25.48 -8.28 12.59
C ASN A 29 25.27 -7.19 11.53
N ASN A 30 26.02 -7.22 10.43
CA ASN A 30 25.85 -6.32 9.30
C ASN A 30 24.50 -6.57 8.60
N ALA A 31 24.09 -7.83 8.40
CA ALA A 31 22.80 -8.17 7.82
C ALA A 31 21.63 -7.71 8.70
N ASN A 32 21.69 -7.94 10.01
CA ASN A 32 20.68 -7.49 10.97
C ASN A 32 20.58 -5.94 11.00
N TYR A 33 21.73 -5.27 10.96
CA TYR A 33 21.79 -3.81 10.88
C TYR A 33 21.16 -3.28 9.58
N GLU A 34 21.48 -3.88 8.44
CA GLU A 34 20.90 -3.51 7.14
C GLU A 34 19.38 -3.75 7.10
N ILE A 35 18.90 -4.89 7.63
CA ILE A 35 17.47 -5.18 7.74
C ILE A 35 16.78 -4.12 8.61
N PHE A 36 17.34 -3.81 9.78
CA PHE A 36 16.78 -2.81 10.68
C PHE A 36 16.77 -1.41 10.06
N LYS A 37 17.86 -1.00 9.42
CA LYS A 37 17.97 0.28 8.71
C LYS A 37 16.92 0.39 7.62
N ASN A 38 16.75 -0.65 6.79
CA ASN A 38 15.75 -0.68 5.73
C ASN A 38 14.32 -0.69 6.28
N PHE A 39 14.09 -1.37 7.40
CA PHE A 39 12.79 -1.38 8.09
C PHE A 39 12.42 0.01 8.61
N VAL A 40 13.33 0.70 9.31
CA VAL A 40 13.09 2.06 9.81
C VAL A 40 12.92 3.04 8.66
N ALA A 41 13.77 2.97 7.63
CA ALA A 41 13.66 3.82 6.45
C ALA A 41 12.31 3.62 5.73
N GLY A 42 11.87 2.37 5.58
CA GLY A 42 10.55 2.02 5.02
C GLY A 42 9.40 2.53 5.88
N GLY A 43 9.48 2.39 7.21
CA GLY A 43 8.45 2.87 8.14
C GLY A 43 8.31 4.39 8.12
N VAL A 44 9.43 5.11 8.17
CA VAL A 44 9.45 6.59 8.08
C VAL A 44 8.93 7.04 6.72
N GLY A 45 9.40 6.43 5.62
CA GLY A 45 8.92 6.73 4.27
C GLY A 45 7.41 6.48 4.13
N GLY A 46 6.90 5.38 4.70
CA GLY A 46 5.48 5.06 4.75
C GLY A 46 4.67 6.11 5.52
N ALA A 47 5.16 6.56 6.68
CA ALA A 47 4.51 7.60 7.47
C ALA A 47 4.42 8.93 6.70
N PHE A 48 5.48 9.36 6.01
CA PHE A 48 5.44 10.54 5.14
C PHE A 48 4.49 10.37 3.96
N CYS A 49 4.46 9.19 3.33
CA CYS A 49 3.53 8.88 2.26
C CYS A 49 2.06 9.04 2.73
N VAL A 50 1.71 8.45 3.87
CA VAL A 50 0.36 8.61 4.45
C VAL A 50 0.09 10.05 4.82
N THR A 51 1.03 10.73 5.47
CA THR A 51 0.84 12.11 5.95
C THR A 51 0.58 13.08 4.78
N THR A 52 1.30 12.91 3.68
CA THR A 52 1.14 13.74 2.47
C THR A 52 -0.11 13.38 1.66
N GLY A 53 -0.49 12.10 1.60
CA GLY A 53 -1.63 11.62 0.81
C GLY A 53 -2.99 11.76 1.49
N HIS A 54 -3.06 11.67 2.82
CA HIS A 54 -4.33 11.58 3.56
C HIS A 54 -5.28 12.79 3.42
N PRO A 55 -4.81 14.04 3.25
CA PRO A 55 -5.70 15.15 2.91
C PRO A 55 -6.49 14.91 1.62
N PHE A 56 -5.87 14.32 0.60
CA PHE A 56 -6.52 13.97 -0.66
C PHE A 56 -7.51 12.83 -0.47
N ASP A 57 -7.17 11.81 0.32
CA ASP A 57 -8.09 10.72 0.66
C ASP A 57 -9.30 11.23 1.44
N THR A 58 -9.12 12.16 2.36
CA THR A 58 -10.23 12.76 3.12
C THR A 58 -11.19 13.50 2.21
N VAL A 59 -10.67 14.32 1.28
CA VAL A 59 -11.49 15.02 0.28
C VAL A 59 -12.19 14.03 -0.64
N LYS A 60 -11.48 13.00 -1.13
CA LYS A 60 -12.03 11.94 -1.96
C LYS A 60 -13.22 11.26 -1.28
N VAL A 61 -13.04 10.81 -0.04
CA VAL A 61 -14.11 10.13 0.72
C VAL A 61 -15.29 11.07 0.93
N ARG A 62 -15.08 12.32 1.38
CA ARG A 62 -16.16 13.29 1.58
C ARG A 62 -16.96 13.57 0.31
N LEU A 63 -16.31 13.64 -0.85
CA LEU A 63 -16.98 13.78 -2.13
C LEU A 63 -17.73 12.51 -2.55
N GLN A 64 -17.15 11.33 -2.31
CA GLN A 64 -17.76 10.05 -2.66
C GLN A 64 -18.95 9.70 -1.76
N THR A 65 -18.96 10.17 -0.51
CA THR A 65 -20.02 9.92 0.48
C THR A 65 -20.98 11.10 0.63
N MET A 66 -20.87 12.16 -0.18
CA MET A 66 -21.79 13.30 -0.06
C MET A 66 -23.23 12.86 -0.36
N PRO A 67 -24.24 13.41 0.36
CA PRO A 67 -25.64 13.09 0.12
C PRO A 67 -26.04 13.36 -1.34
N LYS A 68 -27.02 12.61 -1.84
CA LYS A 68 -27.57 12.88 -3.18
C LYS A 68 -28.16 14.27 -3.23
N VAL A 69 -27.82 14.99 -4.29
CA VAL A 69 -28.35 16.32 -4.55
C VAL A 69 -29.85 16.23 -4.74
N VAL A 70 -30.62 16.92 -3.90
CA VAL A 70 -32.07 17.04 -4.07
C VAL A 70 -32.34 17.94 -5.26
N PRO A 71 -33.25 17.58 -6.18
CA PRO A 71 -33.58 18.43 -7.33
C PRO A 71 -33.91 19.87 -6.88
N GLY A 72 -33.22 20.86 -7.46
CA GLY A 72 -33.38 22.28 -7.10
C GLY A 72 -32.47 22.80 -5.99
N THR A 73 -31.61 21.96 -5.39
CA THR A 73 -30.63 22.38 -4.37
C THR A 73 -29.19 22.24 -4.89
N PRO A 74 -28.25 23.11 -4.48
CA PRO A 74 -26.84 22.94 -4.82
C PRO A 74 -26.25 21.72 -4.08
N PRO A 75 -25.23 21.04 -4.65
CA PRO A 75 -24.53 19.97 -3.96
C PRO A 75 -23.86 20.49 -2.69
N LEU A 76 -23.72 19.61 -1.68
CA LEU A 76 -23.02 19.94 -0.42
C LEU A 76 -21.59 20.46 -0.66
N TYR A 77 -20.93 19.88 -1.67
CA TYR A 77 -19.62 20.30 -2.16
C TYR A 77 -19.68 20.50 -3.67
N ALA A 78 -19.29 21.68 -4.16
CA ALA A 78 -19.19 21.94 -5.60
C ALA A 78 -18.02 21.19 -6.27
N GLY A 79 -17.04 20.75 -5.48
CA GLY A 79 -15.88 19.99 -5.94
C GLY A 79 -14.84 19.78 -4.84
N ALA A 80 -13.68 19.24 -5.21
CA ALA A 80 -12.61 18.90 -4.26
C ALA A 80 -12.07 20.12 -3.49
N ILE A 81 -11.85 21.24 -4.19
CA ILE A 81 -11.34 22.48 -3.57
C ILE A 81 -12.36 23.05 -2.59
N ASP A 82 -13.64 23.07 -2.97
CA ASP A 82 -14.71 23.53 -2.10
C ASP A 82 -14.86 22.63 -0.87
N CYS A 83 -14.81 21.31 -1.04
CA CYS A 83 -14.80 20.35 0.06
C CYS A 83 -13.64 20.59 1.03
N ALA A 84 -12.41 20.75 0.52
CA ALA A 84 -11.23 21.03 1.34
C ALA A 84 -11.35 22.37 2.09
N ARG A 85 -11.79 23.43 1.41
CA ARG A 85 -12.01 24.74 2.01
C ARG A 85 -13.03 24.67 3.13
N GLN A 86 -14.18 24.05 2.87
CA GLN A 86 -15.23 23.90 3.86
C GLN A 86 -14.76 23.08 5.07
N ALA A 87 -13.96 22.02 4.87
CA ALA A 87 -13.39 21.24 5.96
C ALA A 87 -12.49 22.10 6.86
N ILE A 88 -11.57 22.88 6.27
CA ILE A 88 -10.66 23.74 7.02
C ILE A 88 -11.42 24.85 7.77
N VAL A 89 -12.36 25.51 7.10
CA VAL A 89 -13.10 26.65 7.68
C VAL A 89 -14.06 26.21 8.79
N LYS A 90 -14.74 25.06 8.63
CA LYS A 90 -15.77 24.62 9.58
C LYS A 90 -15.21 23.77 10.73
N GLU A 91 -14.16 23.00 10.50
CA GLU A 91 -13.65 22.01 11.46
C GLU A 91 -12.17 22.21 11.82
N GLY A 92 -11.47 23.14 11.16
CA GLY A 92 -10.05 23.42 11.35
C GLY A 92 -9.12 22.62 10.43
N PHE A 93 -7.86 23.03 10.35
CA PHE A 93 -6.85 22.41 9.47
C PHE A 93 -6.68 20.90 9.68
N PHE A 94 -6.70 20.45 10.93
CA PHE A 94 -6.57 19.03 11.28
C PHE A 94 -7.77 18.17 10.87
N ALA A 95 -8.87 18.77 10.39
CA ALA A 95 -10.01 18.02 9.84
C ALA A 95 -9.61 17.17 8.62
N LEU A 96 -8.62 17.62 7.84
CA LEU A 96 -8.06 16.87 6.70
C LEU A 96 -7.23 15.66 7.12
N TYR A 97 -6.90 15.53 8.41
CA TYR A 97 -6.06 14.48 8.99
C TYR A 97 -6.87 13.51 9.88
N LYS A 98 -8.18 13.74 10.03
CA LYS A 98 -9.06 12.87 10.83
C LYS A 98 -9.02 11.44 10.29
N GLY A 99 -8.80 10.48 11.20
CA GLY A 99 -8.77 9.05 10.87
C GLY A 99 -7.41 8.52 10.34
N MET A 100 -6.35 9.33 10.35
CA MET A 100 -5.01 8.96 9.86
C MET A 100 -4.28 7.91 10.71
N SER A 101 -4.65 7.72 11.98
CA SER A 101 -3.98 6.76 12.87
C SER A 101 -4.01 5.32 12.36
N ALA A 102 -5.17 4.87 11.86
CA ALA A 102 -5.33 3.53 11.31
C ALA A 102 -4.42 3.25 10.09
N PRO A 103 -4.37 4.11 9.05
CA PRO A 103 -3.44 3.90 7.94
C PRO A 103 -1.96 4.01 8.35
N ILE A 104 -1.56 4.88 9.29
CA ILE A 104 -0.16 4.95 9.76
C ILE A 104 0.28 3.62 10.41
N VAL A 105 -0.53 3.06 11.31
CA VAL A 105 -0.20 1.79 11.97
C VAL A 105 -0.19 0.64 10.96
N GLY A 106 -1.08 0.67 9.96
CA GLY A 106 -1.22 -0.40 8.98
C GLY A 106 -0.24 -0.34 7.80
N THR A 107 0.38 0.80 7.49
CA THR A 107 1.17 0.95 6.24
C THR A 107 2.48 0.20 6.28
N THR A 108 3.17 0.20 7.41
CA THR A 108 4.46 -0.52 7.55
C THR A 108 4.31 -2.02 7.27
N PRO A 109 3.41 -2.78 7.94
CA PRO A 109 3.23 -4.19 7.63
C PRO A 109 2.66 -4.42 6.22
N LEU A 110 1.80 -3.52 5.72
CA LEU A 110 1.26 -3.61 4.36
C LEU A 110 2.37 -3.53 3.31
N PHE A 111 3.25 -2.53 3.38
CA PHE A 111 4.35 -2.37 2.44
C PHE A 111 5.43 -3.45 2.61
N ALA A 112 5.69 -3.90 3.84
CA ALA A 112 6.60 -5.01 4.08
C ALA A 112 6.12 -6.29 3.36
N VAL A 113 4.83 -6.62 3.49
CA VAL A 113 4.24 -7.74 2.75
C VAL A 113 4.21 -7.50 1.26
N TYR A 114 3.91 -6.28 0.81
CA TYR A 114 3.92 -5.93 -0.62
C TYR A 114 5.29 -6.19 -1.26
N PHE A 115 6.36 -5.58 -0.72
CA PHE A 115 7.70 -5.73 -1.26
C PHE A 115 8.26 -7.13 -1.08
N GLY A 116 7.99 -7.78 0.07
CA GLY A 116 8.35 -9.18 0.28
C GLY A 116 7.69 -10.12 -0.73
N SER A 117 6.42 -9.89 -1.04
CA SER A 117 5.68 -10.68 -2.03
C SER A 117 6.12 -10.38 -3.46
N CYS A 118 6.49 -9.13 -3.77
CA CYS A 118 7.12 -8.79 -5.04
C CYS A 118 8.47 -9.50 -5.19
N ALA A 119 9.30 -9.52 -4.14
CA ALA A 119 10.58 -10.21 -4.14
C ALA A 119 10.41 -11.73 -4.30
N LEU A 120 9.45 -12.32 -3.59
CA LEU A 120 9.07 -13.73 -3.75
C LEU A 120 8.60 -14.03 -5.18
N GLY A 121 7.71 -13.20 -5.74
CA GLY A 121 7.19 -13.35 -7.09
C GLY A 121 8.28 -13.25 -8.15
N LYS A 122 9.27 -12.38 -7.95
CA LYS A 122 10.46 -12.30 -8.81
C LYS A 122 11.32 -13.54 -8.67
N TRP A 123 11.63 -13.95 -7.44
CA TRP A 123 12.43 -15.15 -7.15
C TRP A 123 11.84 -16.42 -7.77
N LEU A 124 10.51 -16.58 -7.75
CA LEU A 124 9.82 -17.73 -8.36
C LEU A 124 9.92 -17.78 -9.89
N GLN A 125 10.22 -16.65 -10.55
CA GLN A 125 10.22 -16.52 -12.01
C GLN A 125 11.62 -16.29 -12.59
N GLN A 126 12.61 -15.94 -11.75
CA GLN A 126 13.98 -15.67 -12.16
C GLN A 126 14.77 -16.96 -12.32
N THR A 127 15.48 -17.09 -13.44
CA THR A 127 16.43 -18.20 -13.65
C THR A 127 17.83 -17.84 -13.17
N SER A 128 18.17 -16.54 -13.18
CA SER A 128 19.47 -16.01 -12.75
C SER A 128 19.30 -14.77 -11.85
N PRO A 129 20.18 -14.55 -10.85
CA PRO A 129 20.06 -13.43 -9.89
C PRO A 129 20.05 -12.03 -10.52
N ASP A 130 20.73 -11.83 -11.65
CA ASP A 130 20.84 -10.54 -12.33
C ASP A 130 19.91 -10.41 -13.55
N GLN A 131 18.98 -11.36 -13.74
CA GLN A 131 18.04 -11.29 -14.85
C GLN A 131 17.03 -10.15 -14.63
N GLU A 132 16.99 -9.21 -15.57
CA GLU A 132 15.92 -8.21 -15.62
C GLU A 132 14.58 -8.88 -15.95
N MET A 133 13.56 -8.54 -15.17
CA MET A 133 12.23 -9.12 -15.31
C MET A 133 11.50 -8.50 -16.49
N THR A 134 10.87 -9.35 -17.30
CA THR A 134 9.99 -8.90 -18.37
C THR A 134 8.75 -8.20 -17.81
N PHE A 135 8.08 -7.41 -18.64
CA PHE A 135 6.83 -6.73 -18.26
C PHE A 135 5.78 -7.69 -17.68
N VAL A 136 5.60 -8.85 -18.32
CA VAL A 136 4.64 -9.88 -17.87
C VAL A 136 5.06 -10.51 -16.55
N GLN A 137 6.36 -10.78 -16.36
CA GLN A 137 6.81 -11.34 -15.08
C GLN A 137 6.68 -10.33 -13.92
N ASN A 138 6.84 -9.03 -14.21
CA ASN A 138 6.56 -7.96 -13.26
C ASN A 138 5.06 -7.83 -12.98
N LEU A 139 4.18 -8.00 -13.98
CA LEU A 139 2.74 -8.09 -13.77
C LEU A 139 2.40 -9.25 -12.82
N CYS A 140 2.91 -10.45 -13.06
CA CYS A 140 2.68 -11.62 -12.21
C CYS A 140 3.18 -11.41 -10.77
N SER A 141 4.37 -10.81 -10.62
CA SER A 141 4.95 -10.51 -9.31
C SER A 141 4.11 -9.48 -8.54
N GLY A 142 3.62 -8.45 -9.23
CA GLY A 142 2.74 -7.44 -8.65
C GLY A 142 1.36 -8.01 -8.32
N GLY A 143 0.83 -8.90 -9.14
CA GLY A 143 -0.42 -9.62 -8.87
C GLY A 143 -0.33 -10.49 -7.62
N LEU A 144 0.77 -11.24 -7.45
CA LEU A 144 1.02 -12.01 -6.23
C LEU A 144 1.09 -11.10 -5.00
N ALA A 145 1.78 -9.96 -5.11
CA ALA A 145 1.82 -8.97 -4.05
C ALA A 145 0.43 -8.41 -3.71
N GLY A 146 -0.43 -8.21 -4.71
CA GLY A 146 -1.84 -7.88 -4.51
C GLY A 146 -2.54 -8.92 -3.64
N ILE A 147 -2.44 -10.21 -3.97
CA ILE A 147 -3.07 -11.29 -3.20
C ILE A 147 -2.62 -11.28 -1.73
N CYS A 148 -1.31 -11.23 -1.50
CA CYS A 148 -0.74 -11.29 -0.16
C CYS A 148 -1.10 -10.06 0.69
N THR A 149 -1.09 -8.87 0.10
CA THR A 149 -1.45 -7.64 0.80
C THR A 149 -2.94 -7.55 1.13
N THR A 150 -3.80 -8.07 0.27
CA THR A 150 -5.26 -8.11 0.51
C THR A 150 -5.62 -8.86 1.80
N VAL A 151 -4.86 -9.90 2.19
CA VAL A 151 -5.09 -10.63 3.45
C VAL A 151 -4.98 -9.73 4.69
N ILE A 152 -4.06 -8.77 4.66
CA ILE A 152 -3.85 -7.80 5.75
C ILE A 152 -4.85 -6.65 5.64
N MET A 153 -5.14 -6.22 4.42
CA MET A 153 -5.93 -5.02 4.17
C MET A 153 -7.44 -5.22 4.37
N VAL A 154 -7.99 -6.38 4.01
CA VAL A 154 -9.45 -6.65 4.03
C VAL A 154 -10.12 -6.39 5.38
N PRO A 155 -9.59 -6.88 6.53
CA PRO A 155 -10.20 -6.60 7.83
C PRO A 155 -10.31 -5.10 8.09
N GLY A 156 -9.24 -4.35 7.82
CA GLY A 156 -9.18 -2.91 8.03
C GLY A 156 -10.15 -2.14 7.14
N GLU A 157 -10.20 -2.46 5.85
CA GLU A 157 -11.15 -1.85 4.90
C GLU A 157 -12.59 -2.13 5.30
N ARG A 158 -12.90 -3.36 5.71
CA ARG A 158 -14.25 -3.72 6.10
C ARG A 158 -14.71 -2.99 7.35
N ILE A 159 -13.85 -2.92 8.37
CA ILE A 159 -14.15 -2.18 9.61
C ILE A 159 -14.42 -0.71 9.28
N LYS A 160 -13.55 -0.08 8.46
CA LYS A 160 -13.72 1.31 8.03
C LYS A 160 -15.04 1.51 7.27
N CYS A 161 -15.37 0.62 6.33
CA CYS A 161 -16.60 0.71 5.55
C CYS A 161 -17.85 0.61 6.44
N LEU A 162 -17.90 -0.36 7.37
CA LEU A 162 -19.03 -0.51 8.29
C LEU A 162 -19.24 0.71 9.20
N LEU A 163 -18.17 1.29 9.72
CA LEU A 163 -18.25 2.51 10.54
C LEU A 163 -18.70 3.74 9.73
N GLN A 164 -18.30 3.83 8.45
CA GLN A 164 -18.69 4.94 7.59
C GLN A 164 -20.18 4.87 7.20
N VAL A 165 -20.71 3.67 6.90
CA VAL A 165 -22.12 3.47 6.52
C VAL A 165 -23.08 3.83 7.66
N GLN A 166 -22.68 3.63 8.91
CA GLN A 166 -23.52 3.94 10.07
C GLN A 166 -23.84 5.42 10.27
N HIS A 167 -23.03 6.32 9.71
CA HIS A 167 -23.26 7.76 9.81
C HIS A 167 -24.29 8.28 8.81
N SER A 168 -24.88 7.42 7.97
CA SER A 168 -25.73 7.83 6.83
C SER A 168 -27.20 7.39 6.89
N GLY A 169 -27.72 6.96 8.06
CA GLY A 169 -29.11 6.51 8.20
C GLY A 169 -29.86 7.17 9.36
N PRO A 170 -31.20 7.36 9.26
CA PRO A 170 -32.03 7.59 10.44
C PRO A 170 -31.83 6.44 11.41
N THR A 171 -31.89 6.72 12.71
CA THR A 171 -31.87 5.73 13.79
C THR A 171 -33.08 4.79 13.70
N ASN A 172 -33.06 3.86 12.75
CA ASN A 172 -33.96 2.72 12.73
C ASN A 172 -33.39 1.69 13.70
N SER A 173 -34.11 1.45 14.78
CA SER A 173 -33.73 0.69 15.98
C SER A 173 -33.36 -0.80 15.78
N SER A 174 -33.12 -1.24 14.54
CA SER A 174 -32.82 -2.62 14.16
C SER A 174 -31.45 -2.81 13.50
N ALA A 175 -30.77 -1.72 13.12
CA ALA A 175 -29.41 -1.81 12.55
C ALA A 175 -28.36 -1.90 13.68
N VAL A 176 -27.45 -2.87 13.58
CA VAL A 176 -26.36 -3.05 14.56
C VAL A 176 -25.52 -1.78 14.61
N HIS A 177 -25.57 -1.05 15.72
CA HIS A 177 -24.70 0.11 15.98
C HIS A 177 -23.28 -0.35 16.38
N TYR A 178 -22.23 0.33 15.94
CA TYR A 178 -20.84 0.01 16.29
C TYR A 178 -20.23 1.23 16.98
N ASN A 179 -19.73 1.03 18.20
CA ASN A 179 -19.17 2.12 19.01
C ASN A 179 -17.70 2.43 18.66
N GLY A 180 -17.14 1.74 17.65
CA GLY A 180 -15.78 1.93 17.19
C GLY A 180 -15.17 0.66 16.56
N PRO A 181 -13.92 0.72 16.08
CA PRO A 181 -13.27 -0.37 15.35
C PRO A 181 -13.23 -1.71 16.10
N VAL A 182 -12.94 -1.68 17.40
CA VAL A 182 -12.86 -2.88 18.25
C VAL A 182 -14.24 -3.51 18.46
N ASP A 183 -15.28 -2.68 18.57
CA ASP A 183 -16.66 -3.15 18.71
C ASP A 183 -17.16 -3.80 17.42
N VAL A 184 -16.77 -3.26 16.24
CA VAL A 184 -17.00 -3.91 14.94
C VAL A 184 -16.40 -5.31 14.92
N VAL A 185 -15.11 -5.45 15.24
CA VAL A 185 -14.43 -6.76 15.24
C VAL A 185 -15.13 -7.75 16.16
N ARG A 186 -15.45 -7.33 17.39
CA ARG A 186 -16.13 -8.16 18.39
C ARG A 186 -17.50 -8.63 17.89
N LYS A 187 -18.31 -7.73 17.34
CA LYS A 187 -19.66 -8.04 16.85
C LYS A 187 -19.62 -8.92 15.59
N LEU A 188 -18.72 -8.64 14.65
CA LEU A 188 -18.52 -9.49 13.46
C LEU A 188 -18.08 -10.90 13.84
N TYR A 189 -17.14 -11.02 14.78
CA TYR A 189 -16.68 -12.32 15.25
C TYR A 189 -17.81 -13.11 15.94
N LYS A 190 -18.65 -12.45 16.74
CA LYS A 190 -19.84 -13.09 17.34
C LYS A 190 -20.90 -13.50 16.31
N GLN A 191 -21.03 -12.76 15.21
CA GLN A 191 -22.02 -13.07 14.16
C GLN A 191 -21.63 -14.24 13.26
N GLY A 192 -20.34 -14.43 12.97
CA GLY A 192 -19.91 -15.47 12.02
C GLY A 192 -18.40 -15.70 11.99
N GLY A 193 -17.72 -15.42 13.10
CA GLY A 193 -16.28 -15.64 13.26
C GLY A 193 -15.43 -14.88 12.26
N ILE A 194 -14.28 -15.47 11.93
CA ILE A 194 -13.28 -14.87 11.01
C ILE A 194 -13.81 -14.69 9.58
N ARG A 195 -14.71 -15.57 9.12
CA ARG A 195 -15.35 -15.45 7.80
C ARG A 195 -16.19 -14.17 7.72
N SER A 196 -16.83 -13.80 8.83
CA SER A 196 -17.53 -12.52 8.96
C SER A 196 -16.60 -11.32 9.17
N ILE A 197 -15.28 -11.47 9.16
CA ILE A 197 -14.33 -10.35 9.02
C ILE A 197 -13.84 -10.26 7.57
N TYR A 198 -13.70 -11.40 6.88
CA TYR A 198 -13.19 -11.47 5.50
C TYR A 198 -14.25 -11.47 4.38
N ARG A 199 -15.56 -11.43 4.68
CA ARG A 199 -16.61 -11.20 3.67
C ARG A 199 -16.29 -9.94 2.85
N GLY A 200 -16.33 -10.08 1.52
CA GLY A 200 -15.92 -9.03 0.57
C GLY A 200 -14.51 -9.20 0.00
N SER A 201 -13.72 -10.17 0.50
CA SER A 201 -12.34 -10.41 0.04
C SER A 201 -12.21 -10.57 -1.48
N MET A 202 -13.15 -11.25 -2.14
CA MET A 202 -13.09 -11.45 -3.60
C MET A 202 -13.22 -10.13 -4.37
N ALA A 203 -14.09 -9.21 -3.93
CA ALA A 203 -14.23 -7.91 -4.55
C ALA A 203 -12.96 -7.06 -4.34
N THR A 204 -12.36 -7.15 -3.15
CA THR A 204 -11.09 -6.50 -2.85
C THR A 204 -9.95 -7.08 -3.70
N LEU A 205 -9.85 -8.41 -3.82
CA LEU A 205 -8.85 -9.07 -4.68
C LEU A 205 -9.01 -8.69 -6.15
N LEU A 206 -10.24 -8.65 -6.67
CA LEU A 206 -10.50 -8.30 -8.07
C LEU A 206 -10.04 -6.89 -8.41
N ARG A 207 -10.01 -5.98 -7.44
CA ARG A 207 -9.45 -4.63 -7.59
C ARG A 207 -7.94 -4.62 -7.38
N ASP A 208 -7.47 -5.19 -6.27
CA ASP A 208 -6.09 -5.05 -5.81
C ASP A 208 -5.08 -5.80 -6.67
N VAL A 209 -5.45 -6.97 -7.19
CA VAL A 209 -4.57 -7.81 -7.99
C VAL A 209 -4.22 -7.14 -9.32
N PRO A 210 -5.20 -6.68 -10.14
CA PRO A 210 -4.89 -5.94 -11.36
C PRO A 210 -4.14 -4.63 -11.10
N ALA A 211 -4.54 -3.90 -10.05
CA ALA A 211 -3.92 -2.63 -9.70
C ALA A 211 -2.44 -2.78 -9.30
N SER A 212 -2.14 -3.77 -8.47
CA SER A 212 -0.78 -4.07 -8.00
C SER A 212 0.10 -4.62 -9.12
N ALA A 213 -0.47 -5.47 -9.99
CA ALA A 213 0.20 -5.96 -11.18
C ALA A 213 0.66 -4.79 -12.06
N VAL A 214 -0.27 -3.92 -12.43
CA VAL A 214 0.03 -2.77 -13.31
C VAL A 214 0.96 -1.78 -12.65
N TYR A 215 0.82 -1.52 -11.35
CA TYR A 215 1.75 -0.66 -10.62
C TYR A 215 3.19 -1.16 -10.77
N LEU A 216 3.46 -2.44 -10.44
CA LEU A 216 4.82 -2.96 -10.48
C LEU A 216 5.36 -3.02 -11.91
N ALA A 217 4.56 -3.47 -12.87
CA ALA A 217 4.98 -3.57 -14.26
C ALA A 217 5.30 -2.20 -14.87
N THR A 218 4.44 -1.19 -14.64
CA THR A 218 4.67 0.18 -15.10
C THR A 218 5.86 0.81 -14.38
N TYR A 219 6.02 0.59 -13.07
CA TYR A 219 7.16 1.12 -12.32
C TYR A 219 8.50 0.58 -12.84
N GLU A 220 8.61 -0.74 -13.04
CA GLU A 220 9.82 -1.37 -13.56
C GLU A 220 10.10 -0.95 -15.01
N TYR A 221 9.07 -0.88 -15.87
CA TYR A 221 9.20 -0.40 -17.24
C TYR A 221 9.66 1.07 -17.32
N LEU A 222 9.14 1.95 -16.46
CA LEU A 222 9.56 3.35 -16.46
C LEU A 222 10.99 3.51 -15.92
N LYS A 223 11.40 2.68 -14.97
CA LYS A 223 12.80 2.65 -14.50
C LYS A 223 13.76 2.22 -15.61
N THR A 224 13.45 1.18 -16.39
CA THR A 224 14.30 0.77 -17.51
C THR A 224 14.35 1.85 -18.60
N LEU A 225 13.21 2.48 -18.89
CA LEU A 225 13.13 3.61 -19.83
C LEU A 225 13.99 4.81 -19.37
N PHE A 226 13.90 5.19 -18.10
CA PHE A 226 14.69 6.30 -17.54
C PHE A 226 16.16 5.98 -17.37
N ALA A 227 16.52 4.71 -17.22
CA ALA A 227 17.91 4.28 -17.16
C ALA A 227 18.63 4.39 -18.51
N ARG A 228 17.89 4.52 -19.64
CA ARG A 228 18.43 4.75 -20.99
C ARG A 228 19.57 3.79 -21.37
N GLY A 229 19.45 2.51 -20.99
CA GLY A 229 20.48 1.48 -21.25
C GLY A 229 21.61 1.38 -20.22
N SER A 230 21.57 2.19 -19.15
CA SER A 230 22.40 1.98 -17.94
C SER A 230 21.71 1.05 -16.94
N THR A 231 22.44 0.56 -15.93
CA THR A 231 21.86 -0.29 -14.88
C THR A 231 20.77 0.47 -14.09
N THR A 232 19.59 -0.13 -13.96
CA THR A 232 18.45 0.39 -13.17
C THR A 232 18.78 0.65 -11.69
N LYS A 233 19.90 0.12 -11.20
CA LYS A 233 20.45 0.32 -9.84
C LYS A 233 20.92 1.76 -9.57
N ASN A 234 21.22 2.56 -10.59
CA ASN A 234 21.78 3.92 -10.46
C ASN A 234 20.84 5.02 -11.02
N LEU A 235 19.54 4.94 -10.73
CA LEU A 235 18.59 5.98 -11.12
C LEU A 235 18.66 7.18 -10.18
N SER A 236 18.54 8.39 -10.74
CA SER A 236 18.37 9.61 -9.97
C SER A 236 17.10 9.51 -9.09
N PRO A 237 17.11 10.01 -7.84
CA PRO A 237 15.92 10.05 -7.00
C PRO A 237 14.70 10.65 -7.69
N LEU A 238 14.89 11.67 -8.53
CA LEU A 238 13.81 12.30 -9.28
C LEU A 238 13.19 11.35 -10.32
N SER A 239 14.01 10.57 -11.03
CA SER A 239 13.55 9.57 -11.99
C SER A 239 12.78 8.45 -11.28
N THR A 240 13.27 8.01 -10.12
CA THR A 240 12.59 7.01 -9.27
C THR A 240 11.25 7.53 -8.76
N LEU A 241 11.19 8.79 -8.33
CA LEU A 241 9.95 9.44 -7.90
C LEU A 241 8.97 9.60 -9.07
N ALA A 242 9.42 10.04 -10.24
CA ALA A 242 8.60 10.18 -11.43
C ALA A 242 8.03 8.83 -11.89
N ALA A 243 8.85 7.77 -11.89
CA ALA A 243 8.42 6.41 -12.20
C ALA A 243 7.35 5.93 -11.22
N GLY A 244 7.55 6.17 -9.91
CA GLY A 244 6.57 5.84 -8.88
C GLY A 244 5.26 6.60 -9.04
N GLY A 245 5.31 7.90 -9.34
CA GLY A 245 4.13 8.74 -9.56
C GLY A 245 3.31 8.32 -10.78
N LEU A 246 3.97 8.09 -11.92
CA LEU A 246 3.32 7.62 -13.15
C LEU A 246 2.75 6.20 -13.01
N ALA A 247 3.48 5.30 -12.34
CA ALA A 247 2.96 3.97 -12.00
C ALA A 247 1.75 4.06 -11.06
N GLY A 248 1.75 5.02 -10.14
CA GLY A 248 0.59 5.35 -9.31
C GLY A 248 -0.62 5.77 -10.13
N ILE A 249 -0.44 6.65 -11.12
CA ILE A 249 -1.53 7.07 -12.03
C ILE A 249 -2.09 5.86 -12.80
N ALA A 250 -1.22 4.99 -13.32
CA ALA A 250 -1.64 3.78 -14.02
C ALA A 250 -2.44 2.83 -13.11
N ASN A 251 -1.99 2.62 -11.87
CA ASN A 251 -2.70 1.84 -10.86
C ASN A 251 -4.10 2.43 -10.58
N TRP A 252 -4.18 3.73 -10.30
CA TRP A 252 -5.44 4.38 -9.98
C TRP A 252 -6.42 4.40 -11.17
N SER A 253 -5.91 4.44 -12.40
CA SER A 253 -6.76 4.36 -13.61
C SER A 253 -7.54 3.04 -13.69
N ILE A 254 -7.02 1.98 -13.10
CA ILE A 254 -7.68 0.66 -13.00
C ILE A 254 -8.58 0.58 -11.78
N CYS A 255 -8.17 1.18 -10.65
CA CYS A 255 -8.94 1.13 -9.39
C CYS A 255 -10.19 2.02 -9.41
N ILE A 256 -10.12 3.18 -10.05
CA ILE A 256 -11.16 4.22 -9.95
C ILE A 256 -12.53 3.73 -10.48
N PRO A 257 -12.65 3.09 -11.65
CA PRO A 257 -13.97 2.69 -12.15
C PRO A 257 -14.69 1.70 -11.20
N PRO A 258 -14.05 0.59 -10.73
CA PRO A 258 -14.64 -0.28 -9.71
C PRO A 258 -14.95 0.43 -8.38
N ASP A 259 -14.07 1.32 -7.91
CA ASP A 259 -14.28 2.06 -6.67
C ASP A 259 -15.48 3.02 -6.76
N VAL A 260 -15.67 3.66 -7.92
CA VAL A 260 -16.84 4.51 -8.20
C VAL A 260 -18.11 3.65 -8.27
N LEU A 261 -18.08 2.51 -8.97
CA LEU A 261 -19.23 1.60 -9.04
C LEU A 261 -19.63 1.09 -7.65
N LYS A 262 -18.67 0.65 -6.84
CA LYS A 262 -18.89 0.25 -5.44
C LYS A 262 -19.50 1.38 -4.61
N SER A 263 -18.95 2.59 -4.74
CA SER A 263 -19.47 3.76 -4.02
C SER A 263 -20.89 4.12 -4.43
N ARG A 264 -21.22 4.00 -5.74
CA ARG A 264 -22.57 4.28 -6.27
C ARG A 264 -23.59 3.22 -5.84
N LEU A 265 -23.19 1.95 -5.79
CA LEU A 265 -24.02 0.86 -5.28
C LEU A 265 -24.27 1.01 -3.78
N GLN A 266 -23.24 1.33 -2.99
CA GLN A 266 -23.35 1.52 -1.53
C GLN A 266 -24.12 2.78 -1.13
N THR A 267 -24.29 3.74 -2.03
CA THR A 267 -25.07 4.99 -1.82
C THR A 267 -26.42 4.99 -2.55
N ALA A 268 -26.82 3.88 -3.17
CA ALA A 268 -28.12 3.75 -3.79
C ALA A 268 -29.21 3.52 -2.73
N PRO A 269 -30.37 4.23 -2.78
CA PRO A 269 -31.51 3.94 -1.93
C PRO A 269 -32.05 2.54 -2.25
N GLU A 270 -32.61 1.88 -1.23
CA GLU A 270 -33.24 0.57 -1.37
C GLU A 270 -34.22 0.57 -2.55
N GLY A 271 -34.12 -0.44 -3.42
CA GLY A 271 -34.99 -0.59 -4.60
C GLY A 271 -34.51 0.06 -5.90
N LYS A 272 -33.32 0.69 -5.96
CA LYS A 272 -32.80 1.30 -7.21
C LYS A 272 -32.26 0.29 -8.23
N TYR A 273 -31.86 -0.92 -7.81
CA TYR A 273 -31.36 -1.98 -8.69
C TYR A 273 -32.00 -3.33 -8.33
N PRO A 274 -33.24 -3.60 -8.78
CA PRO A 274 -33.98 -4.79 -8.37
C PRO A 274 -33.38 -6.14 -8.85
N GLU A 275 -32.44 -6.13 -9.80
CA GLU A 275 -31.89 -7.36 -10.42
C GLU A 275 -30.55 -7.84 -9.82
N VAL A 276 -29.97 -7.15 -8.84
CA VAL A 276 -28.66 -7.52 -8.24
C VAL A 276 -28.81 -8.06 -6.81
N ASP A 277 -30.03 -8.06 -6.26
CA ASP A 277 -30.36 -8.54 -4.89
C ASP A 277 -30.89 -9.99 -4.85
N HIS A 278 -30.54 -10.81 -5.85
CA HIS A 278 -30.79 -12.26 -5.86
C HIS A 278 -29.48 -13.07 -5.84
#